data_AF-A0A3M1XXP5-F1
#
_entry.id   AF-A0A3M1XXP5-F1
#
_cell.length_a   1.000
_cell.length_b   1.000
_cell.length_c   1.000
_cell.angle_alpha   90.00
_cell.angle_beta   90.00
_cell.angle_gamma   90.00
#
_symmetry.space_group_name_H-M   'P 1'
#
loop_
_entity.id
_entity.type
_entity.pdbx_description
1 polymer ?
#
loop_
_entity_poly.entity_id
_entity_poly.type
_entity_poly.pdbx_seq_one_letter_code
_entity_poly.pdbx_strand_id
1 'polypeptide(L)'
;MCRVASSSTELRSMISEALSIEEGGIRVKDQQLLRDRVIDDLIYTAVFGEDDALKEEARSLIRSIANALGAIPASIHDLYMAMGRGETKNFTTPAINIRCLTYDTACRIFRVAMRNNVGAFIFEIAKSEIGYTYQRPSEYASSVLAAAIKEGYTGPVFIQGDHFQFSASSYKSDPDGELKKIQDLTKEAIEAGFYNIDIDPSTLVDYSKESLLEQQKENY
;
A
#
# COMPACT_ATOMS: atom_id res chain seq x y z
N MET A 1 -23.37 -3.51 -10.46
CA MET A 1 -22.22 -3.94 -11.28
C MET A 1 -21.34 -2.72 -11.42
N CYS A 2 -20.08 -2.82 -10.98
CA CYS A 2 -19.14 -1.69 -11.04
C CYS A 2 -18.80 -1.37 -12.50
N ARG A 3 -18.66 -0.08 -12.81
CA ARG A 3 -18.32 0.41 -14.14
C ARG A 3 -16.82 0.69 -14.20
N VAL A 4 -16.18 0.24 -15.28
CA VAL A 4 -14.79 0.56 -15.61
C VAL A 4 -14.81 1.69 -16.64
N ALA A 5 -14.13 2.80 -16.36
CA ALA A 5 -14.03 3.90 -17.32
C ALA A 5 -13.17 3.48 -18.53
N SER A 6 -13.56 3.94 -19.72
CA SER A 6 -12.81 3.77 -20.97
C SER A 6 -11.94 4.96 -21.34
N SER A 7 -12.08 6.09 -20.63
CA SER A 7 -11.30 7.31 -20.86
C SER A 7 -11.26 8.22 -19.64
N SER A 8 -10.29 9.14 -19.59
CA SER A 8 -10.18 10.18 -18.55
C SER A 8 -11.42 11.06 -18.45
N THR A 9 -12.05 11.38 -19.59
CA THR A 9 -13.30 12.16 -19.63
C THR A 9 -14.44 11.41 -18.94
N GLU A 10 -14.55 10.11 -19.21
CA GLU A 10 -15.56 9.26 -18.57
C GLU A 10 -15.29 9.12 -17.07
N LEU A 11 -14.04 8.88 -16.67
CA LEU A 11 -13.62 8.83 -15.27
C LEU A 11 -13.99 10.10 -14.50
N ARG A 12 -13.72 11.27 -15.10
CA ARG A 12 -14.08 12.58 -14.52
C ARG A 12 -15.60 12.79 -14.43
N SER A 13 -16.34 12.30 -15.42
CA SER A 13 -17.80 12.33 -15.37
C SER A 13 -18.35 11.47 -14.23
N MET A 14 -17.80 10.26 -14.02
CA MET A 14 -18.22 9.34 -12.95
C MET A 14 -18.08 9.94 -11.54
N ILE A 15 -17.01 10.70 -11.31
CA ILE A 15 -16.73 11.30 -9.98
C ILE A 15 -17.43 12.64 -9.76
N SER A 16 -17.86 13.33 -10.82
CA SER A 16 -18.29 14.74 -10.77
C SER A 16 -19.50 15.03 -9.86
N GLU A 17 -20.38 14.04 -9.69
CA GLU A 17 -21.53 14.11 -8.78
C GLU A 17 -21.10 14.06 -7.31
N ALA A 18 -20.09 13.26 -6.98
CA ALA A 18 -19.64 13.05 -5.60
C ALA A 18 -18.55 14.03 -5.15
N LEU A 19 -17.76 14.58 -6.07
CA LEU A 19 -16.64 15.47 -5.76
C LEU A 19 -16.34 16.49 -6.87
N SER A 20 -15.52 17.50 -6.54
CA SER A 20 -14.86 18.41 -7.48
C SER A 20 -13.34 18.37 -7.28
N ILE A 21 -12.63 18.51 -8.39
CA ILE A 21 -11.18 18.74 -8.41
C ILE A 21 -10.97 20.25 -8.47
N GLU A 22 -10.28 20.82 -7.48
CA GLU A 22 -10.04 22.26 -7.32
C GLU A 22 -8.52 22.54 -7.32
N GLU A 23 -8.13 23.81 -7.46
CA GLU A 23 -6.72 24.25 -7.60
C GLU A 23 -5.83 23.98 -6.36
N GLY A 24 -6.38 23.36 -5.31
CA GLY A 24 -5.66 22.97 -4.09
C GLY A 24 -5.98 21.56 -3.58
N GLY A 25 -6.71 20.73 -4.35
CA GLY A 25 -7.02 19.36 -3.97
C GLY A 25 -8.43 18.91 -4.36
N ILE A 26 -8.97 17.95 -3.60
CA ILE A 26 -10.29 17.37 -3.84
C ILE A 26 -11.29 17.87 -2.80
N ARG A 27 -12.43 18.36 -3.28
CA ARG A 27 -13.59 18.69 -2.45
C ARG A 27 -14.66 17.64 -2.64
N VAL A 28 -14.95 16.88 -1.58
CA VAL A 28 -16.05 15.90 -1.57
C VAL A 28 -17.38 16.61 -1.29
N LYS A 29 -18.33 16.47 -2.22
CA LYS A 29 -19.68 17.06 -2.15
C LYS A 29 -20.67 16.12 -1.49
N ASP A 30 -20.57 14.83 -1.79
CA ASP A 30 -21.43 13.78 -1.28
C ASP A 30 -20.59 12.56 -0.88
N GLN A 31 -20.35 12.42 0.43
CA GLN A 31 -19.60 11.29 0.97
C GLN A 31 -20.37 9.97 0.86
N GLN A 32 -21.70 10.00 0.93
CA GLN A 32 -22.50 8.78 0.88
C GLN A 32 -22.48 8.21 -0.53
N LEU A 33 -22.73 9.04 -1.55
CA LEU A 33 -22.61 8.64 -2.95
C LEU A 33 -21.18 8.16 -3.29
N LEU A 34 -20.18 8.84 -2.76
CA LEU A 34 -18.78 8.44 -2.93
C LEU A 34 -18.54 7.01 -2.44
N ARG A 35 -18.97 6.73 -1.20
CA ARG A 35 -18.80 5.41 -0.57
C ARG A 35 -19.68 4.34 -1.22
N ASP A 36 -20.94 4.63 -1.50
CA ASP A 36 -21.88 3.62 -1.96
C ASP A 36 -21.62 3.16 -3.40
N ARG A 37 -21.10 4.05 -4.26
CA ARG A 37 -20.96 3.77 -5.69
C ARG A 37 -19.61 4.20 -6.26
N VAL A 38 -19.27 5.49 -6.15
CA VAL A 38 -18.18 6.07 -6.96
C VAL A 38 -16.82 5.46 -6.66
N ILE A 39 -16.55 5.12 -5.39
CA ILE A 39 -15.27 4.51 -5.04
C ILE A 39 -15.11 3.11 -5.63
N ASP A 40 -16.21 2.35 -5.76
CA ASP A 40 -16.18 1.02 -6.39
C ASP A 40 -15.85 1.16 -7.89
N ASP A 41 -16.47 2.10 -8.60
CA ASP A 41 -16.17 2.36 -10.02
C ASP A 41 -14.72 2.84 -10.21
N LEU A 42 -14.23 3.68 -9.29
CA LEU A 42 -12.84 4.17 -9.30
C LEU A 42 -11.82 3.04 -9.11
N ILE A 43 -11.99 2.20 -8.09
CA ILE A 43 -11.04 1.11 -7.85
C ILE A 43 -11.11 0.04 -8.96
N TYR A 44 -12.30 -0.24 -9.50
CA TYR A 44 -12.42 -1.11 -10.65
C TYR A 44 -11.71 -0.55 -11.88
N THR A 45 -11.79 0.76 -12.12
CA THR A 45 -11.00 1.41 -13.18
C THR A 45 -9.50 1.33 -12.90
N ALA A 46 -9.08 1.57 -11.66
CA ALA A 46 -7.68 1.53 -11.24
C ALA A 46 -7.00 0.15 -11.38
N VAL A 47 -7.77 -0.93 -11.32
CA VAL A 47 -7.27 -2.31 -11.43
C VAL A 47 -7.51 -2.86 -12.85
N PHE A 48 -8.73 -2.74 -13.37
CA PHE A 48 -9.19 -3.43 -14.58
C PHE A 48 -9.30 -2.54 -15.84
N GLY A 49 -8.90 -1.26 -15.78
CA GLY A 49 -8.81 -0.43 -16.97
C GLY A 49 -7.91 -1.05 -18.05
N GLU A 50 -8.10 -0.68 -19.31
CA GLU A 50 -7.24 -1.18 -20.40
C GLU A 50 -5.98 -0.31 -20.60
N ASP A 51 -6.09 0.98 -20.28
CA ASP A 51 -5.02 1.97 -20.46
C ASP A 51 -4.29 2.24 -19.13
N ASP A 52 -2.96 2.13 -19.14
CA ASP A 52 -2.13 2.30 -17.94
C ASP A 52 -2.16 3.73 -17.40
N ALA A 53 -2.26 4.74 -18.27
CA ALA A 53 -2.35 6.13 -17.83
C ALA A 53 -3.69 6.40 -17.14
N LEU A 54 -4.77 5.81 -17.64
CA LEU A 54 -6.09 5.86 -17.01
C LEU A 54 -6.10 5.15 -15.64
N LYS A 55 -5.46 3.98 -15.53
CA LYS A 55 -5.29 3.31 -14.23
C LYS A 55 -4.57 4.21 -13.25
N GLU A 56 -3.46 4.83 -13.66
CA GLU A 56 -2.69 5.70 -12.77
C GLU A 56 -3.45 6.98 -12.40
N GLU A 57 -4.24 7.56 -13.32
CA GLU A 57 -5.15 8.68 -12.99
C GLU A 57 -6.15 8.27 -11.91
N ALA A 58 -6.79 7.10 -12.05
CA ALA A 58 -7.73 6.58 -11.05
C ALA A 58 -7.05 6.30 -9.70
N ARG A 59 -5.85 5.71 -9.70
CA ARG A 59 -5.05 5.45 -8.49
C ARG A 59 -4.67 6.73 -7.77
N SER A 60 -4.23 7.75 -8.51
CA SER A 60 -3.90 9.07 -7.99
C SER A 60 -5.11 9.80 -7.40
N LEU A 61 -6.28 9.70 -8.05
CA LEU A 61 -7.54 10.21 -7.53
C LEU A 61 -7.90 9.53 -6.21
N ILE A 62 -7.83 8.20 -6.12
CA ILE A 62 -8.11 7.46 -4.89
C ILE A 62 -7.21 7.94 -3.74
N ARG A 63 -5.89 8.06 -3.96
CA ARG A 63 -4.96 8.56 -2.94
C ARG A 63 -5.32 9.98 -2.48
N SER A 64 -5.67 10.85 -3.43
CA SER A 64 -6.05 12.23 -3.13
C SER A 64 -7.37 12.32 -2.35
N ILE A 65 -8.36 11.48 -2.69
CA ILE A 65 -9.65 11.39 -2.00
C ILE A 65 -9.44 10.87 -0.57
N ALA A 66 -8.62 9.83 -0.40
CA ALA A 66 -8.34 9.24 0.90
C ALA A 66 -7.73 10.28 1.85
N ASN A 67 -6.73 11.02 1.38
CA ASN A 67 -6.15 12.14 2.13
C ASN A 67 -7.18 13.22 2.47
N ALA A 68 -8.03 13.63 1.52
CA ALA A 68 -9.07 14.62 1.74
C ALA A 68 -10.13 14.17 2.77
N LEU A 69 -10.35 12.87 2.89
CA LEU A 69 -11.27 12.26 3.88
C LEU A 69 -10.57 11.84 5.19
N GLY A 70 -9.26 12.04 5.31
CA GLY A 70 -8.50 11.73 6.52
C GLY A 70 -8.03 10.28 6.66
N ALA A 71 -8.17 9.44 5.62
CA ALA A 71 -7.51 8.13 5.53
C ALA A 71 -6.11 8.31 4.92
N ILE A 72 -5.12 8.56 5.77
CA ILE A 72 -3.82 9.10 5.34
C ILE A 72 -2.76 7.99 5.43
N PRO A 73 -2.07 7.64 4.32
CA PRO A 73 -0.88 6.79 4.39
C PRO A 73 0.13 7.38 5.39
N ALA A 74 0.58 6.59 6.36
CA ALA A 74 1.45 7.06 7.44
C ALA A 74 2.54 6.04 7.76
N SER A 75 3.64 6.50 8.36
CA SER A 75 4.66 5.61 8.93
C SER A 75 4.24 5.18 10.33
N ILE A 76 4.44 3.91 10.65
CA ILE A 76 4.21 3.38 12.00
C ILE A 76 5.38 3.66 12.96
N HIS A 77 6.45 4.27 12.46
CA HIS A 77 7.70 4.51 13.19
C HIS A 77 7.49 5.07 14.61
N ASP A 78 6.71 6.15 14.76
CA ASP A 78 6.54 6.82 16.05
C ASP A 78 5.89 5.91 17.10
N LEU A 79 4.96 5.04 16.69
CA LEU A 79 4.34 4.06 17.57
C LEU A 79 5.37 3.04 18.06
N TYR A 80 6.20 2.52 17.17
CA TYR A 80 7.25 1.56 17.51
C TYR A 80 8.36 2.19 18.35
N MET A 81 8.70 3.45 18.11
CA MET A 81 9.63 4.19 18.96
C MET A 81 9.07 4.40 20.38
N ALA A 82 7.77 4.71 20.50
CA ALA A 82 7.10 4.80 21.80
C ALA A 82 7.06 3.46 22.54
N MET A 83 6.82 2.35 21.82
CA MET A 83 6.91 0.99 22.37
C MET A 83 8.33 0.71 22.89
N GLY A 84 9.37 1.03 22.11
CA GLY A 84 10.78 0.84 22.50
C GLY A 84 11.18 1.64 23.73
N ARG A 85 10.58 2.82 23.94
CA ARG A 85 10.73 3.62 25.17
C ARG A 85 9.87 3.15 26.34
N GLY A 86 8.97 2.18 26.12
CA GLY A 86 8.05 1.66 27.13
C GLY A 86 6.88 2.60 27.47
N GLU A 87 6.58 3.58 26.62
CA GLU A 87 5.44 4.52 26.75
C GLU A 87 4.10 3.82 26.46
N THR A 88 4.14 2.73 25.70
CA THR A 88 3.00 1.86 25.40
C THR A 88 3.35 0.41 25.75
N LYS A 89 2.37 -0.39 26.19
CA LYS A 89 2.58 -1.77 26.66
C LYS A 89 1.35 -2.63 26.37
N ASN A 90 1.55 -3.95 26.38
CA ASN A 90 0.49 -4.98 26.39
C ASN A 90 -0.35 -5.13 25.10
N PHE A 91 0.23 -4.86 23.92
CA PHE A 91 -0.39 -5.21 22.65
C PHE A 91 0.66 -5.44 21.55
N THR A 92 0.23 -6.02 20.44
CA THR A 92 1.00 -6.17 19.20
C THR A 92 0.26 -5.48 18.06
N THR A 93 0.99 -5.10 17.01
CA THR A 93 0.41 -4.59 15.77
C THR A 93 0.27 -5.76 14.78
N PRO A 94 -0.93 -6.17 14.38
CA PRO A 94 -1.09 -7.18 13.35
C PRO A 94 -0.67 -6.61 11.99
N ALA A 95 0.15 -7.36 11.25
CA ALA A 95 0.44 -7.12 9.84
C ALA A 95 -0.24 -8.21 9.00
N ILE A 96 -0.92 -7.79 7.95
CA ILE A 96 -1.83 -8.64 7.18
C ILE A 96 -1.40 -8.61 5.71
N ASN A 97 -0.74 -9.69 5.29
CA ASN A 97 -0.45 -9.97 3.89
C ASN A 97 -1.77 -10.21 3.13
N ILE A 98 -2.00 -9.47 2.04
CA ILE A 98 -3.19 -9.61 1.18
C ILE A 98 -2.77 -9.78 -0.28
N ARG A 99 -3.43 -10.72 -0.97
CA ARG A 99 -3.21 -11.02 -2.39
C ARG A 99 -4.52 -11.17 -3.14
N CYS A 100 -4.50 -10.83 -4.42
CA CYS A 100 -5.63 -10.89 -5.36
C CYS A 100 -6.80 -9.96 -4.97
N LEU A 101 -7.64 -10.37 -4.02
CA LEU A 101 -8.86 -9.65 -3.61
C LEU A 101 -8.55 -8.53 -2.60
N THR A 102 -7.55 -7.70 -2.92
CA THR A 102 -6.99 -6.71 -1.99
C THR A 102 -8.02 -5.70 -1.54
N TYR A 103 -8.80 -5.14 -2.47
CA TYR A 103 -9.87 -4.19 -2.15
C TYR A 103 -10.94 -4.81 -1.24
N ASP A 104 -11.54 -5.93 -1.63
CA ASP A 104 -12.62 -6.57 -0.87
C ASP A 104 -12.17 -7.03 0.53
N THR A 105 -10.96 -7.58 0.62
CA THR A 105 -10.39 -8.03 1.88
C THR A 105 -10.08 -6.84 2.79
N ALA A 106 -9.50 -5.77 2.26
CA ALA A 106 -9.25 -4.55 3.01
C ALA A 106 -10.55 -3.90 3.51
N CYS A 107 -11.63 -3.86 2.69
CA CYS A 107 -12.95 -3.39 3.13
C CYS A 107 -13.42 -4.18 4.35
N ARG A 108 -13.25 -5.51 4.33
CA ARG A 108 -13.64 -6.34 5.47
C ARG A 108 -12.77 -6.06 6.70
N ILE A 109 -11.47 -5.88 6.53
CA ILE A 109 -10.54 -5.56 7.62
C ILE A 109 -10.91 -4.23 8.27
N PHE A 110 -11.08 -3.15 7.50
CA PHE A 110 -11.50 -1.85 8.04
C PHE A 110 -12.81 -1.94 8.81
N ARG A 111 -13.83 -2.60 8.25
CA ARG A 111 -15.11 -2.79 8.92
C ARG A 111 -14.98 -3.49 10.27
N VAL A 112 -14.15 -4.54 10.33
CA VAL A 112 -13.91 -5.31 11.57
C VAL A 112 -13.08 -4.50 12.55
N ALA A 113 -12.04 -3.80 12.09
CA ALA A 113 -11.18 -2.95 12.90
C ALA A 113 -11.99 -1.84 13.58
N MET A 114 -12.81 -1.12 12.81
CA MET A 114 -13.69 -0.07 13.33
C MET A 114 -14.72 -0.61 14.31
N ARG A 115 -15.38 -1.73 14.00
CA ARG A 115 -16.36 -2.36 14.90
C ARG A 115 -15.77 -2.74 16.26
N ASN A 116 -14.49 -3.14 16.29
CA ASN A 116 -13.80 -3.60 17.50
C ASN A 116 -12.88 -2.54 18.12
N ASN A 117 -12.89 -1.30 17.60
CA ASN A 117 -11.97 -0.23 18.01
C ASN A 117 -10.49 -0.67 18.02
N VAL A 118 -10.07 -1.40 16.99
CA VAL A 118 -8.67 -1.78 16.81
C VAL A 118 -7.86 -0.51 16.54
N GLY A 119 -6.71 -0.38 17.23
CA GLY A 119 -5.77 0.71 17.05
C GLY A 119 -4.94 0.54 15.76
N ALA A 120 -3.64 0.34 15.90
CA ALA A 120 -2.76 0.16 14.74
C ALA A 120 -2.85 -1.26 14.16
N PHE A 121 -2.83 -1.35 12.83
CA PHE A 121 -2.71 -2.57 12.04
C PHE A 121 -2.10 -2.22 10.68
N ILE A 122 -1.41 -3.18 10.06
CA ILE A 122 -0.63 -2.96 8.83
C ILE A 122 -1.20 -3.81 7.70
N PHE A 123 -1.29 -3.20 6.52
CA PHE A 123 -1.49 -3.90 5.26
C PHE A 123 -0.15 -4.09 4.57
N GLU A 124 0.15 -5.31 4.15
CA GLU A 124 1.45 -5.59 3.55
C GLU A 124 1.36 -6.52 2.33
N ILE A 125 2.39 -6.44 1.50
CA ILE A 125 2.61 -7.30 0.33
C ILE A 125 4.11 -7.49 0.15
N ALA A 126 4.55 -8.73 -0.11
CA ALA A 126 5.98 -9.00 -0.27
C ALA A 126 6.51 -8.80 -1.70
N LYS A 127 7.82 -8.58 -1.87
CA LYS A 127 8.47 -8.47 -3.21
C LYS A 127 8.11 -9.65 -4.12
N SER A 128 8.11 -10.86 -3.58
CA SER A 128 7.75 -12.08 -4.32
C SER A 128 6.30 -12.07 -4.77
N GLU A 129 5.39 -11.58 -3.91
CA GLU A 129 3.95 -11.49 -4.17
C GLU A 129 3.61 -10.45 -5.21
N ILE A 130 4.24 -9.27 -5.15
CA ILE A 130 4.20 -8.28 -6.23
C ILE A 130 4.56 -8.95 -7.56
N GLY A 131 5.58 -9.80 -7.57
CA GLY A 131 6.05 -10.52 -8.75
C GLY A 131 5.04 -11.49 -9.33
N TYR A 132 4.49 -12.41 -8.53
CA TYR A 132 3.61 -13.47 -9.05
C TYR A 132 2.14 -13.03 -9.22
N THR A 133 1.69 -12.00 -8.50
CA THR A 133 0.34 -11.44 -8.66
C THR A 133 0.27 -10.32 -9.69
N TYR A 134 1.42 -9.79 -10.11
CA TYR A 134 1.54 -8.58 -10.92
C TYR A 134 0.90 -7.33 -10.28
N GLN A 135 0.66 -7.35 -8.97
CA GLN A 135 0.09 -6.23 -8.22
C GLN A 135 1.21 -5.29 -7.75
N ARG A 136 1.44 -4.21 -8.49
CA ARG A 136 2.44 -3.19 -8.15
C ARG A 136 2.01 -2.32 -6.95
N PRO A 137 2.96 -1.71 -6.22
CA PRO A 137 2.66 -0.85 -5.06
C PRO A 137 1.56 0.20 -5.28
N SER A 138 1.54 0.91 -6.42
CA SER A 138 0.51 1.92 -6.72
C SER A 138 -0.90 1.32 -6.70
N GLU A 139 -1.08 0.11 -7.26
CA GLU A 139 -2.36 -0.59 -7.24
C GLU A 139 -2.74 -1.09 -5.83
N TYR A 140 -1.78 -1.69 -5.12
CA TYR A 140 -2.00 -2.21 -3.77
C TYR A 140 -2.44 -1.09 -2.82
N ALA A 141 -1.69 0.01 -2.79
CA ALA A 141 -2.01 1.16 -1.95
C ALA A 141 -3.37 1.76 -2.30
N SER A 142 -3.68 1.95 -3.59
CA SER A 142 -4.99 2.43 -4.00
C SER A 142 -6.12 1.48 -3.62
N SER A 143 -5.90 0.15 -3.64
CA SER A 143 -6.90 -0.82 -3.18
C SER A 143 -7.18 -0.68 -1.68
N VAL A 144 -6.13 -0.56 -0.86
CA VAL A 144 -6.26 -0.36 0.59
C VAL A 144 -6.94 0.98 0.90
N LEU A 145 -6.55 2.05 0.22
CA LEU A 145 -7.10 3.39 0.45
C LEU A 145 -8.54 3.52 -0.04
N ALA A 146 -8.89 2.89 -1.17
CA ALA A 146 -10.26 2.80 -1.63
C ALA A 146 -11.13 2.09 -0.58
N ALA A 147 -10.62 1.03 0.04
CA ALA A 147 -11.32 0.32 1.10
C ALA A 147 -11.50 1.19 2.37
N ALA A 148 -10.49 1.97 2.74
CA ALA A 148 -10.60 2.93 3.84
C ALA A 148 -11.71 3.96 3.56
N ILE A 149 -11.76 4.49 2.33
CA ILE A 149 -12.82 5.42 1.89
C ILE A 149 -14.18 4.74 1.99
N LYS A 150 -14.33 3.55 1.39
CA LYS A 150 -15.56 2.76 1.31
C LYS A 150 -16.19 2.55 2.68
N GLU A 151 -15.37 2.15 3.66
CA GLU A 151 -15.82 1.86 5.01
C GLU A 151 -15.90 3.10 5.92
N GLY A 152 -15.47 4.26 5.43
CA GLY A 152 -15.50 5.52 6.17
C GLY A 152 -14.47 5.59 7.30
N TYR A 153 -13.34 4.90 7.14
CA TYR A 153 -12.22 4.98 8.07
C TYR A 153 -11.55 6.36 8.01
N THR A 154 -11.17 6.88 9.18
CA THR A 154 -10.40 8.13 9.33
C THR A 154 -9.26 7.88 10.29
N GLY A 155 -8.04 8.22 9.88
CA GLY A 155 -6.84 7.97 10.66
C GLY A 155 -5.66 7.54 9.80
N PRO A 156 -4.53 7.18 10.43
CA PRO A 156 -3.37 6.65 9.72
C PRO A 156 -3.69 5.30 9.09
N VAL A 157 -3.23 5.09 7.86
CA VAL A 157 -3.26 3.83 7.14
C VAL A 157 -1.82 3.37 6.96
N PHE A 158 -1.44 2.27 7.60
CA PHE A 158 -0.09 1.74 7.53
C PHE A 158 0.01 0.72 6.40
N ILE A 159 0.86 1.01 5.43
CA ILE A 159 1.13 0.14 4.27
C ILE A 159 2.62 -0.20 4.27
N GLN A 160 2.91 -1.49 4.16
CA GLN A 160 4.24 -2.04 4.33
C GLN A 160 4.70 -2.86 3.12
N GLY A 161 5.95 -2.65 2.74
CA GLY A 161 6.66 -3.52 1.80
C GLY A 161 7.28 -4.65 2.61
N ASP A 162 6.64 -5.82 2.59
CA ASP A 162 7.11 -6.99 3.33
C ASP A 162 8.28 -7.65 2.60
N HIS A 163 9.27 -8.16 3.34
CA HIS A 163 10.42 -8.89 2.81
C HIS A 163 10.87 -8.38 1.41
N PHE A 164 11.31 -7.12 1.31
CA PHE A 164 11.98 -6.59 0.12
C PHE A 164 13.36 -7.25 0.03
N GLN A 165 13.31 -8.52 -0.37
CA GLN A 165 14.34 -9.50 -0.13
C GLN A 165 15.30 -9.59 -1.30
N PHE A 166 16.58 -9.72 -1.00
CA PHE A 166 17.62 -9.95 -2.01
C PHE A 166 17.51 -11.37 -2.57
N SER A 167 17.69 -11.52 -3.88
CA SER A 167 17.91 -12.82 -4.50
C SER A 167 19.38 -13.19 -4.39
N ALA A 168 19.72 -14.23 -3.61
CA ALA A 168 21.11 -14.67 -3.43
C ALA A 168 21.80 -15.04 -4.75
N SER A 169 21.07 -15.66 -5.68
CA SER A 169 21.60 -16.03 -7.00
C SER A 169 21.85 -14.79 -7.86
N SER A 170 20.92 -13.82 -7.86
CA SER A 170 21.06 -12.57 -8.61
C SER A 170 22.17 -11.69 -8.03
N TYR A 171 22.23 -11.60 -6.71
CA TYR A 171 23.27 -10.85 -6.00
C TYR A 171 24.66 -11.44 -6.28
N LYS A 172 24.81 -12.78 -6.24
CA LYS A 172 26.09 -13.42 -6.57
C LYS A 172 26.56 -13.15 -8.01
N SER A 173 25.63 -13.01 -8.97
CA SER A 173 25.98 -12.71 -10.36
C SER A 173 26.21 -11.22 -10.62
N ASP A 174 25.45 -10.35 -9.96
CA ASP A 174 25.42 -8.90 -10.18
C ASP A 174 24.90 -8.19 -8.90
N PRO A 175 25.78 -7.94 -7.92
CA PRO A 175 25.39 -7.30 -6.66
C PRO A 175 24.75 -5.92 -6.86
N ASP A 176 25.36 -5.10 -7.71
CA ASP A 176 24.91 -3.73 -8.00
C ASP A 176 23.52 -3.74 -8.68
N GLY A 177 23.31 -4.67 -9.63
CA GLY A 177 22.02 -4.83 -10.28
C GLY A 177 20.92 -5.31 -9.34
N GLU A 178 21.21 -6.23 -8.41
CA GLU A 178 20.22 -6.66 -7.42
C GLU A 178 19.90 -5.56 -6.40
N LEU A 179 20.91 -4.83 -5.92
CA LEU A 179 20.72 -3.68 -5.05
C LEU A 179 19.87 -2.61 -5.73
N LYS A 180 20.15 -2.29 -7.00
CA LYS A 180 19.38 -1.32 -7.78
C LYS A 180 17.92 -1.74 -7.91
N LYS A 181 17.61 -3.03 -8.10
CA LYS A 181 16.21 -3.50 -8.13
C LYS A 181 15.48 -3.28 -6.81
N ILE A 182 16.15 -3.52 -5.68
CA ILE A 182 15.57 -3.26 -4.35
C ILE A 182 15.34 -1.76 -4.15
N GLN A 183 16.30 -0.92 -4.54
CA GLN A 183 16.17 0.54 -4.48
C GLN A 183 15.04 1.06 -5.37
N ASP A 184 14.96 0.60 -6.61
CA ASP A 184 13.92 0.99 -7.57
C ASP A 184 12.52 0.59 -7.04
N LEU A 185 12.36 -0.63 -6.51
CA LEU A 185 11.11 -1.08 -5.91
C LEU A 185 10.76 -0.31 -4.63
N THR A 186 11.75 -0.02 -3.78
CA THR A 186 11.57 0.78 -2.56
C THR A 186 11.09 2.18 -2.91
N LYS A 187 11.68 2.80 -3.93
CA LYS A 187 11.27 4.12 -4.41
C LYS A 187 9.82 4.10 -4.90
N GLU A 188 9.44 3.14 -5.74
CA GLU A 188 8.07 2.98 -6.22
C GLU A 188 7.07 2.77 -5.06
N ALA A 189 7.45 1.97 -4.06
CA ALA A 189 6.62 1.74 -2.88
C ALA A 189 6.41 3.04 -2.08
N ILE A 190 7.46 3.82 -1.83
CA ILE A 190 7.38 5.10 -1.13
C ILE A 190 6.49 6.10 -1.90
N GLU A 191 6.65 6.17 -3.23
CA GLU A 191 5.81 7.02 -4.09
C GLU A 191 4.33 6.61 -4.05
N ALA A 192 4.03 5.33 -3.82
CA ALA A 192 2.67 4.81 -3.66
C ALA A 192 2.09 5.01 -2.24
N GLY A 193 2.91 5.36 -1.25
CA GLY A 193 2.50 5.58 0.15
C GLY A 193 2.90 4.46 1.12
N PHE A 194 3.84 3.59 0.75
CA PHE A 194 4.42 2.61 1.66
C PHE A 194 5.47 3.30 2.52
N TYR A 195 5.15 3.53 3.80
CA TYR A 195 6.04 4.22 4.75
C TYR A 195 6.57 3.30 5.84
N ASN A 196 6.46 1.99 5.63
CA ASN A 196 7.28 0.97 6.28
C ASN A 196 7.82 0.01 5.22
N ILE A 197 9.13 -0.28 5.23
CA ILE A 197 9.79 -1.13 4.23
C ILE A 197 10.74 -2.07 4.96
N ASP A 198 10.47 -3.37 4.87
CA ASP A 198 11.28 -4.40 5.49
C ASP A 198 12.30 -4.92 4.48
N ILE A 199 13.50 -4.32 4.48
CA ILE A 199 14.61 -4.73 3.60
C ILE A 199 15.22 -6.01 4.17
N ASP A 200 15.27 -7.07 3.36
CA ASP A 200 15.67 -8.41 3.83
C ASP A 200 16.88 -8.96 3.05
N PRO A 201 18.11 -8.76 3.55
CA PRO A 201 19.31 -9.37 2.97
C PRO A 201 19.61 -10.76 3.57
N SER A 202 18.71 -11.37 4.36
CA SER A 202 18.98 -12.63 5.06
C SER A 202 19.36 -13.81 4.15
N THR A 203 19.00 -13.76 2.87
CA THR A 203 19.40 -14.75 1.87
C THR A 203 20.88 -14.70 1.50
N LEU A 204 21.58 -13.61 1.83
CA LEU A 204 23.00 -13.40 1.56
C LEU A 204 23.92 -14.02 2.62
N VAL A 205 23.34 -14.56 3.70
CA VAL A 205 24.10 -15.22 4.77
C VAL A 205 24.84 -16.45 4.25
N ASP A 206 26.17 -16.46 4.40
CA ASP A 206 27.02 -17.59 3.98
C ASP A 206 27.41 -18.48 5.16
N TYR A 207 26.59 -19.50 5.43
CA TYR A 207 26.83 -20.48 6.50
C TYR A 207 28.09 -21.34 6.31
N SER A 208 28.81 -21.25 5.19
CA SER A 208 30.10 -21.93 5.02
C SER A 208 31.23 -21.27 5.82
N LYS A 209 31.04 -20.05 6.33
CA LYS A 209 32.03 -19.33 7.14
C LYS A 209 32.03 -19.77 8.59
N GLU A 210 33.20 -19.69 9.23
CA GLU A 210 33.41 -20.17 10.60
C GLU A 210 32.80 -19.24 11.66
N SER A 211 32.89 -17.92 11.46
CA SER A 211 32.41 -16.93 12.42
C SER A 211 31.10 -16.26 12.00
N LEU A 212 30.25 -15.94 12.98
CA LEU A 212 28.98 -15.22 12.73
C LEU A 212 29.19 -13.90 11.97
N LEU A 213 30.29 -13.19 12.25
CA LEU A 213 30.62 -11.93 11.57
C LEU A 213 30.88 -12.16 10.08
N GLU A 214 31.62 -13.21 9.72
CA GLU A 214 31.90 -13.54 8.32
C GLU A 214 30.65 -14.07 7.61
N GLN A 215 29.78 -14.81 8.31
CA GLN A 215 28.51 -15.28 7.75
C GLN A 215 27.59 -14.10 7.36
N GLN A 216 27.62 -13.01 8.13
CA GLN A 216 26.74 -11.84 8.00
C GLN A 216 27.36 -10.69 7.19
N LYS A 217 28.57 -10.85 6.65
CA LYS A 217 29.35 -9.74 6.07
C LYS A 217 28.61 -8.90 5.03
N GLU A 218 27.73 -9.52 4.25
CA GLU A 218 26.98 -8.85 3.19
C GLU A 218 25.70 -8.12 3.70
N ASN A 219 25.41 -8.19 5.01
CA ASN A 219 24.18 -7.66 5.61
C ASN A 219 24.36 -6.32 6.36
N TYR A 220 25.55 -5.72 6.39
CA TYR A 220 25.81 -4.44 7.09
C TYR A 220 26.85 -3.56 6.40
#